data_AF-A0A9D5V7W6-F1
#
_entry.id   AF-A0A9D5V7W6-F1
#
_cell.length_a   1.000
_cell.length_b   1.000
_cell.length_c   1.000
_cell.angle_alpha   90.00
_cell.angle_beta   90.00
_cell.angle_gamma   90.00
#
_symmetry.space_group_name_H-M   'P 1'
#
loop_
_entity.id
_entity.type
_entity.pdbx_description
1 polymer ?
#
loop_
_entity_poly.entity_id
_entity_poly.type
_entity_poly.pdbx_seq_one_letter_code
_entity_poly.pdbx_strand_id
1 'polypeptide(L)'
;IGIPRAETVILGLRWGMDGLFDPDGTLIDNRDNGSITAALDDLIGRLHAAGKQVILIGPVAEPGWKIASIIGRRLSFGHPVESSHSAEEATFWPMVDFMKRFGSAIRHFEKRDDLVFVRPDRVQCHQDRCEFLVDGHALFADDTHLAAGELFRYRAMFEAALSPQPGGTNAPRHATRD
;
A
#
# COMPACT_ATOMS: atom_id res chain seq x y z
N ILE A 1 -11.83 -19.15 5.61
CA ILE A 1 -10.91 -18.97 4.46
C ILE A 1 -9.93 -20.14 4.47
N GLY A 2 -9.97 -21.00 3.45
CA GLY A 2 -9.20 -22.25 3.40
C GLY A 2 -7.86 -22.08 2.69
N ILE A 3 -6.87 -21.50 3.36
CA ILE A 3 -5.46 -21.54 2.93
C ILE A 3 -4.67 -22.36 3.96
N PRO A 4 -4.83 -23.70 3.96
CA PRO A 4 -4.45 -24.54 5.09
C PRO A 4 -2.93 -24.56 5.34
N ARG A 5 -2.11 -24.36 4.30
CA ARG A 5 -0.64 -24.45 4.39
C ARG A 5 0.09 -23.11 4.54
N ALA A 6 -0.59 -21.98 4.37
CA ALA A 6 0.06 -20.68 4.57
C ALA A 6 0.11 -20.36 6.06
N GLU A 7 1.26 -20.00 6.60
CA GLU A 7 1.37 -19.49 7.98
C GLU A 7 1.21 -17.97 8.01
N THR A 8 1.74 -17.30 7.00
CA THR A 8 1.66 -15.85 6.81
C THR A 8 0.82 -15.51 5.60
N VAL A 9 -0.02 -14.49 5.71
CA VAL A 9 -0.80 -13.91 4.61
C VAL A 9 -0.41 -12.45 4.44
N ILE A 10 0.00 -12.10 3.23
CA ILE A 10 0.34 -10.72 2.86
C ILE A 10 -0.87 -10.13 2.13
N LEU A 11 -1.41 -9.05 2.68
CA LEU A 11 -2.52 -8.31 2.11
C LEU A 11 -1.97 -7.06 1.41
N GLY A 12 -2.09 -7.03 0.09
CA GLY A 12 -1.83 -5.87 -0.75
C GLY A 12 -3.08 -5.52 -1.55
N LEU A 13 -3.44 -4.25 -1.59
CA LEU A 13 -4.60 -3.74 -2.31
C LEU A 13 -4.36 -2.33 -2.81
N ARG A 14 -5.20 -1.90 -3.76
CA ARG A 14 -5.36 -0.51 -4.11
C ARG A 14 -6.23 0.17 -3.06
N TRP A 15 -5.71 1.18 -2.37
CA TRP A 15 -6.44 1.86 -1.28
C TRP A 15 -7.41 2.93 -1.80
N GLY A 16 -7.06 3.61 -2.89
CA GLY A 16 -7.85 4.72 -3.45
C GLY A 16 -9.04 4.30 -4.31
N MET A 17 -9.82 3.32 -3.87
CA MET A 17 -10.98 2.83 -4.63
C MET A 17 -12.18 3.77 -4.51
N ASP A 18 -12.63 4.26 -5.66
CA ASP A 18 -13.95 4.88 -5.81
C ASP A 18 -14.97 3.80 -6.17
N GLY A 19 -16.20 3.92 -5.66
CA GLY A 19 -17.25 2.97 -6.02
C GLY A 19 -17.11 1.60 -5.38
N LEU A 20 -17.13 1.54 -4.04
CA LEU A 20 -17.36 0.27 -3.35
C LEU A 20 -18.84 -0.07 -3.43
N PHE A 21 -19.18 -1.32 -3.74
CA PHE A 21 -20.57 -1.77 -3.81
C PHE A 21 -20.79 -2.96 -2.88
N ASP A 22 -21.95 -3.02 -2.25
CA ASP A 22 -22.37 -4.18 -1.47
C ASP A 22 -22.86 -5.33 -2.40
N PRO A 23 -23.17 -6.52 -1.86
CA PRO A 23 -23.66 -7.65 -2.66
C PRO A 23 -24.95 -7.37 -3.44
N ASP A 24 -25.74 -6.39 -3.01
CA ASP A 24 -26.98 -5.98 -3.67
C ASP A 24 -26.74 -4.91 -4.75
N GLY A 25 -25.49 -4.48 -4.94
CA GLY A 25 -25.08 -3.48 -5.92
C GLY A 25 -25.28 -2.04 -5.43
N THR A 26 -25.47 -1.82 -4.13
CA THR A 26 -25.61 -0.48 -3.55
C THR A 26 -24.25 0.16 -3.33
N LEU A 27 -24.10 1.42 -3.73
CA LEU A 27 -22.87 2.18 -3.49
C LEU A 27 -22.66 2.38 -1.99
N ILE A 28 -21.51 1.93 -1.50
CA ILE A 28 -21.03 2.10 -0.13
C ILE A 28 -20.23 3.40 -0.04
N ASP A 29 -20.55 4.20 0.97
CA ASP A 29 -19.74 5.35 1.36
C ASP A 29 -18.37 4.89 1.88
N ASN A 30 -17.30 5.24 1.16
CA ASN A 30 -15.92 4.96 1.56
C ASN A 30 -15.14 6.24 1.88
N ARG A 31 -15.82 7.30 2.34
CA ARG A 31 -15.15 8.51 2.82
C ARG A 31 -14.06 8.15 3.83
N ASP A 32 -12.90 8.80 3.67
CA ASP A 32 -11.70 8.62 4.49
C ASP A 32 -11.24 7.16 4.63
N ASN A 33 -11.57 6.29 3.67
CA ASN A 33 -11.29 4.86 3.67
C ASN A 33 -11.96 4.07 4.83
N GLY A 34 -13.07 4.57 5.39
CA GLY A 34 -13.73 3.93 6.52
C GLY A 34 -14.21 2.50 6.23
N SER A 35 -14.93 2.33 5.12
CA SER A 35 -15.50 1.03 4.74
C SER A 35 -14.44 0.00 4.36
N ILE A 36 -13.41 0.39 3.61
CA ILE A 36 -12.31 -0.52 3.30
C ILE A 36 -11.50 -0.89 4.55
N THR A 37 -11.34 0.04 5.50
CA THR A 37 -10.68 -0.22 6.79
C THR A 37 -11.45 -1.26 7.60
N ALA A 38 -12.78 -1.11 7.71
CA ALA A 38 -13.62 -2.07 8.41
C ALA A 38 -13.63 -3.46 7.74
N ALA A 39 -13.65 -3.50 6.40
CA ALA A 39 -13.58 -4.76 5.66
C ALA A 39 -12.23 -5.48 5.87
N LEU A 40 -11.13 -4.71 5.91
CA LEU A 40 -9.81 -5.25 6.23
C LEU A 40 -9.74 -5.75 7.68
N ASP A 41 -10.32 -5.03 8.64
CA ASP A 41 -10.39 -5.49 10.04
C ASP A 41 -11.11 -6.85 10.17
N ASP A 42 -12.26 -7.02 9.51
CA ASP A 42 -12.98 -8.30 9.48
C ASP A 42 -12.15 -9.41 8.82
N LEU A 43 -11.52 -9.13 7.67
CA LEU A 43 -10.65 -10.08 6.98
C LEU A 43 -9.48 -10.52 7.87
N ILE A 44 -8.79 -9.56 8.49
CA ILE A 44 -7.67 -9.82 9.38
C ILE A 44 -8.13 -10.66 10.59
N GLY A 45 -9.26 -10.32 11.20
CA GLY A 45 -9.83 -11.10 12.30
C GLY A 45 -10.10 -12.56 11.91
N ARG A 46 -10.65 -12.80 10.72
CA ARG A 46 -10.87 -14.15 10.18
C ARG A 46 -9.57 -14.91 9.90
N LEU A 47 -8.53 -14.21 9.45
CA LEU A 47 -7.20 -14.80 9.23
C LEU A 47 -6.53 -15.17 10.56
N HIS A 48 -6.60 -14.30 11.58
CA HIS A 48 -6.11 -14.58 12.93
C HIS A 48 -6.85 -15.76 13.57
N ALA A 49 -8.18 -15.81 13.44
CA ALA A 49 -8.97 -16.94 13.92
C ALA A 49 -8.61 -18.27 13.23
N ALA A 50 -8.05 -18.21 12.02
CA ALA A 50 -7.50 -19.36 11.30
C ALA A 50 -6.01 -19.62 11.58
N GLY A 51 -5.43 -18.96 12.60
CA GLY A 51 -4.04 -19.13 13.03
C GLY A 51 -3.02 -18.54 12.08
N LYS A 52 -3.39 -17.54 11.27
CA LYS A 52 -2.48 -16.89 10.32
C LYS A 52 -1.83 -15.66 10.93
N GLN A 53 -0.57 -15.43 10.61
CA GLN A 53 0.06 -14.12 10.76
C GLN A 53 -0.31 -13.24 9.56
N VAL A 54 -0.60 -11.97 9.80
CA VAL A 54 -0.99 -11.04 8.73
C VAL A 54 0.04 -9.92 8.59
N ILE A 55 0.45 -9.70 7.34
CA ILE A 55 1.22 -8.53 6.92
C ILE A 55 0.30 -7.69 6.03
N LEU A 56 0.06 -6.44 6.41
CA LEU A 56 -0.75 -5.52 5.61
C LEU A 56 0.16 -4.48 4.95
N ILE A 57 0.04 -4.34 3.64
CA ILE A 57 0.76 -3.33 2.85
C ILE A 57 -0.10 -2.07 2.78
N GLY A 58 0.43 -0.98 3.33
CA GLY A 58 -0.19 0.33 3.30
C GLY A 58 -0.22 0.98 1.91
N PRO A 59 -0.85 2.16 1.80
CA PRO A 59 -1.01 2.87 0.54
C PRO A 59 0.29 3.46 0.02
N VAL A 60 0.30 3.74 -1.28
CA VAL A 60 1.26 4.61 -1.99
C VAL A 60 0.48 5.72 -2.71
N ALA A 61 1.13 6.85 -2.98
CA ALA A 61 0.53 7.88 -3.83
C ALA A 61 0.61 7.40 -5.29
N GLU A 62 -0.49 7.50 -6.04
CA GLU A 62 -0.54 7.12 -7.45
C GLU A 62 -0.49 8.37 -8.33
N PRO A 63 0.27 8.38 -9.43
CA PRO A 63 0.31 9.54 -10.32
C PRO A 63 -1.04 9.80 -10.99
N GLY A 64 -1.80 8.76 -11.36
CA GLY A 64 -3.06 8.89 -12.09
C GLY A 64 -2.89 9.25 -13.58
N TRP A 65 -1.65 9.25 -14.08
CA TRP A 65 -1.31 9.44 -15.49
C TRP A 65 -0.07 8.62 -15.84
N LYS A 66 0.13 8.34 -17.14
CA LYS A 66 1.21 7.46 -17.66
C LYS A 66 2.59 8.13 -17.59
N ILE A 67 3.10 8.34 -16.39
CA ILE A 67 4.29 9.15 -16.12
C ILE A 67 5.52 8.72 -16.92
N ALA A 68 5.87 7.43 -16.90
CA ALA A 68 7.02 6.92 -17.65
C ALA A 68 6.91 7.17 -19.16
N SER A 69 5.71 6.96 -19.73
CA SER A 69 5.47 7.17 -21.16
C SER A 69 5.54 8.64 -21.55
N ILE A 70 4.93 9.53 -20.76
CA ILE A 70 4.87 10.96 -21.07
C ILE A 70 6.23 11.61 -20.85
N ILE A 71 6.90 11.34 -19.72
CA ILE A 71 8.23 11.88 -19.44
C ILE A 71 9.28 11.35 -20.42
N GLY A 72 9.27 10.04 -20.72
CA GLY A 72 10.20 9.47 -21.69
C GLY A 72 10.07 10.10 -23.08
N ARG A 73 8.84 10.37 -23.52
CA ARG A 73 8.57 11.08 -24.79
C ARG A 73 9.06 12.54 -24.74
N ARG A 74 8.81 13.27 -23.65
CA ARG A 74 9.27 14.66 -23.48
C ARG A 74 10.78 14.75 -23.59
N LEU A 75 11.49 13.89 -22.87
CA LEU A 75 12.96 13.80 -22.91
C LEU A 75 13.47 13.49 -24.32
N SER A 76 12.82 12.56 -25.02
CA SER A 76 13.19 12.19 -26.40
C SER A 76 13.07 13.35 -27.40
N PHE A 77 12.21 14.34 -27.11
CA PHE A 77 12.03 15.55 -27.92
C PHE A 77 12.75 16.78 -27.34
N GLY A 78 13.59 16.61 -26.31
CA GLY A 78 14.35 17.71 -25.71
C GLY A 78 13.52 18.66 -24.84
N HIS A 79 12.32 18.25 -24.42
CA HIS A 79 11.51 19.02 -23.49
C HIS A 79 11.94 18.75 -22.03
N PRO A 80 12.03 19.79 -21.18
CA PRO A 80 12.34 19.61 -19.77
C PRO A 80 11.23 18.84 -19.04
N VAL A 81 11.60 18.08 -18.02
CA VAL A 81 10.66 17.31 -17.18
C VAL A 81 9.77 18.24 -16.36
N GLU A 82 10.34 19.34 -15.89
CA GLU A 82 9.71 20.35 -15.02
C GLU A 82 8.64 21.17 -15.74
N SER A 83 8.59 21.16 -17.08
CA SER A 83 7.57 21.88 -17.84
C SER A 83 6.22 21.15 -17.86
N SER A 84 5.90 20.38 -16.81
CA SER A 84 4.55 19.85 -16.62
C SER A 84 3.55 21.00 -16.83
N HIS A 85 2.67 20.84 -17.82
CA HIS A 85 1.84 21.95 -18.31
C HIS A 85 0.49 22.02 -17.58
N SER A 86 0.22 21.07 -16.69
CA SER A 86 -1.01 21.00 -15.90
C SER A 86 -0.70 20.45 -14.51
N ALA A 87 -1.51 20.86 -13.53
CA ALA A 87 -1.49 20.26 -12.18
C ALA A 87 -1.76 18.73 -12.21
N GLU A 88 -2.40 18.25 -13.28
CA GLU A 88 -2.72 16.84 -13.51
C GLU A 88 -1.48 16.00 -13.88
N GLU A 89 -0.42 16.62 -14.40
CA GLU A 89 0.86 15.96 -14.73
C GLU A 89 1.95 16.30 -13.69
N ALA A 90 1.56 16.58 -12.44
CA ALA A 90 2.52 16.81 -11.37
C ALA A 90 3.38 15.56 -11.15
N THR A 91 4.69 15.75 -10.93
CA THR A 91 5.65 14.66 -10.67
C THR A 91 5.66 14.22 -9.21
N PHE A 92 4.79 14.81 -8.39
CA PHE A 92 4.62 14.48 -6.98
C PHE A 92 3.20 14.81 -6.52
N TRP A 93 2.80 14.25 -5.39
CA TRP A 93 1.67 14.72 -4.58
C TRP A 93 2.15 15.46 -3.34
N PRO A 94 1.49 16.55 -2.91
CA PRO A 94 1.70 17.10 -1.59
C PRO A 94 1.40 16.05 -0.51
N MET A 95 2.29 15.91 0.48
CA MET A 95 2.11 14.98 1.60
C MET A 95 0.80 15.26 2.36
N VAL A 96 0.38 16.53 2.44
CA VAL A 96 -0.90 16.91 3.06
C VAL A 96 -2.09 16.26 2.35
N ASP A 97 -2.07 16.16 1.03
CA ASP A 97 -3.15 15.55 0.25
C ASP A 97 -3.13 14.03 0.39
N PHE A 98 -1.92 13.44 0.39
CA PHE A 98 -1.75 12.01 0.69
C PHE A 98 -2.31 11.67 2.08
N MET A 99 -1.97 12.44 3.11
CA MET A 99 -2.44 12.21 4.48
C MET A 99 -3.90 12.56 4.68
N LYS A 100 -4.45 13.52 3.93
CA LYS A 100 -5.88 13.76 3.90
C LYS A 100 -6.63 12.54 3.37
N ARG A 101 -6.12 11.92 2.30
CA ARG A 101 -6.75 10.75 1.69
C ARG A 101 -6.58 9.49 2.53
N PHE A 102 -5.37 9.20 2.99
CA PHE A 102 -5.01 7.89 3.56
C PHE A 102 -4.66 7.91 5.05
N GLY A 103 -4.52 9.09 5.65
CA GLY A 103 -4.01 9.22 7.01
C GLY A 103 -4.86 8.55 8.07
N SER A 104 -6.18 8.46 7.87
CA SER A 104 -7.08 7.75 8.80
C SER A 104 -6.75 6.25 8.85
N ALA A 105 -6.73 5.59 7.69
CA ALA A 105 -6.39 4.18 7.58
C ALA A 105 -4.95 3.88 8.06
N ILE A 106 -3.98 4.72 7.68
CA ILE A 106 -2.59 4.59 8.15
C ILE A 106 -2.53 4.61 9.68
N ARG A 107 -3.13 5.62 10.32
CA ARG A 107 -3.11 5.75 11.79
C ARG A 107 -3.86 4.61 12.48
N HIS A 108 -4.88 4.05 11.84
CA HIS A 108 -5.61 2.89 12.35
C HIS A 108 -4.71 1.65 12.39
N PHE A 109 -4.11 1.28 11.25
CA PHE A 109 -3.29 0.07 11.16
C PHE A 109 -1.93 0.20 11.85
N GLU A 110 -1.36 1.41 11.98
CA GLU A 110 -0.15 1.63 12.78
C GLU A 110 -0.33 1.38 14.28
N LYS A 111 -1.56 1.49 14.79
CA LYS A 111 -1.85 1.28 16.22
C LYS A 111 -2.11 -0.18 16.56
N ARG A 112 -2.25 -1.05 15.57
CA ARG A 112 -2.49 -2.47 15.77
C ARG A 112 -1.19 -3.19 16.11
N ASP A 113 -1.22 -3.99 17.16
CA ASP A 113 -0.11 -4.82 17.63
C ASP A 113 -0.23 -6.28 17.17
N ASP A 114 -1.36 -6.64 16.58
CA ASP A 114 -1.67 -8.00 16.14
C ASP A 114 -1.30 -8.28 14.67
N LEU A 115 -0.71 -7.31 13.96
CA LEU A 115 -0.25 -7.46 12.58
C LEU A 115 1.04 -6.68 12.30
N VAL A 116 1.70 -7.00 11.19
CA VAL A 116 2.81 -6.19 10.67
C VAL A 116 2.27 -5.23 9.62
N PHE A 117 2.30 -3.92 9.90
CA PHE A 117 1.88 -2.90 8.95
C PHE A 117 3.08 -2.32 8.20
N VAL A 118 3.13 -2.55 6.90
CA VAL A 118 4.20 -2.07 6.02
C VAL A 118 3.82 -0.71 5.45
N ARG A 119 4.74 0.27 5.54
CA ARG A 119 4.55 1.67 5.11
C ARG A 119 5.34 1.97 3.84
N PRO A 120 4.89 1.52 2.65
CA PRO A 120 5.60 1.77 1.39
C PRO A 120 5.65 3.25 1.00
N ASP A 121 4.68 4.03 1.47
CA ASP A 121 4.70 5.48 1.34
C ASP A 121 5.94 6.13 1.97
N ARG A 122 6.60 5.54 2.97
CA ARG A 122 7.83 6.11 3.55
C ARG A 122 9.05 6.03 2.62
N VAL A 123 8.98 5.20 1.58
CA VAL A 123 10.00 5.14 0.51
C VAL A 123 9.70 6.14 -0.61
N GLN A 124 8.41 6.39 -0.85
CA GLN A 124 7.97 7.31 -1.90
C GLN A 124 7.92 8.76 -1.42
N CYS A 125 7.55 8.97 -0.16
CA CYS A 125 7.24 10.25 0.41
C CYS A 125 8.31 10.71 1.40
N HIS A 126 8.86 11.89 1.14
CA HIS A 126 9.86 12.54 1.96
C HIS A 126 9.46 14.00 2.17
N GLN A 127 9.66 14.48 3.40
CA GLN A 127 9.29 15.84 3.79
C GLN A 127 7.80 16.14 3.51
N ASP A 128 7.51 17.06 2.60
CA ASP A 128 6.18 17.54 2.25
C ASP A 128 5.67 16.97 0.91
N ARG A 129 6.33 15.97 0.33
CA ARG A 129 6.00 15.41 -0.99
C ARG A 129 6.04 13.89 -1.05
N CYS A 130 5.20 13.34 -1.93
CA CYS A 130 5.23 11.96 -2.41
C CYS A 130 5.64 11.96 -3.87
N GLU A 131 6.90 11.62 -4.14
CA GLU A 131 7.49 11.75 -5.47
C GLU A 131 7.05 10.61 -6.40
N PHE A 132 6.95 10.88 -7.70
CA PHE A 132 6.76 9.88 -8.76
C PHE A 132 8.02 9.75 -9.64
N LEU A 133 8.94 10.70 -9.53
CA LEU A 133 10.28 10.67 -10.10
C LEU A 133 11.31 10.77 -8.98
N VAL A 134 12.17 9.78 -8.84
CA VAL A 134 13.24 9.77 -7.82
C VAL A 134 14.56 9.52 -8.52
N ASP A 135 15.53 10.40 -8.31
CA ASP A 135 16.86 10.35 -8.95
C ASP A 135 16.79 10.29 -10.49
N GLY A 136 15.75 10.88 -11.10
CA GLY A 136 15.52 10.85 -12.55
C GLY A 136 14.81 9.59 -13.07
N HIS A 137 14.40 8.69 -12.17
CA HIS A 137 13.71 7.44 -12.50
C HIS A 137 12.22 7.53 -12.17
N ALA A 138 11.36 7.07 -13.08
CA ALA A 138 9.93 6.94 -12.81
C ALA A 138 9.66 5.76 -11.88
N LEU A 139 9.09 6.04 -10.70
CA LEU A 139 8.70 5.01 -9.74
C LEU A 139 7.57 4.12 -10.27
N PHE A 140 6.80 4.59 -11.25
CA PHE A 140 5.64 3.90 -11.81
C PHE A 140 5.86 3.56 -13.29
N ALA A 141 5.45 2.36 -13.69
CA ALA A 141 5.45 1.93 -15.09
C ALA A 141 4.27 2.53 -15.87
N ASP A 142 3.14 2.73 -15.20
CA ASP A 142 1.92 3.34 -15.74
C ASP A 142 1.31 4.32 -14.72
N ASP A 143 -0.01 4.51 -14.74
CA ASP A 143 -0.73 5.42 -13.86
C ASP A 143 -0.95 4.88 -12.43
N THR A 144 -0.71 3.59 -12.19
CA THR A 144 -1.07 2.92 -10.92
C THR A 144 -0.07 1.86 -10.43
N HIS A 145 0.76 1.29 -11.30
CA HIS A 145 1.68 0.21 -10.96
C HIS A 145 3.12 0.70 -10.81
N LEU A 146 3.78 0.29 -9.71
CA LEU A 146 5.21 0.50 -9.51
C LEU A 146 6.03 -0.16 -10.63
N ALA A 147 7.06 0.53 -11.09
CA ALA A 147 7.98 0.02 -12.08
C ALA A 147 8.81 -1.13 -11.50
N ALA A 148 8.92 -2.23 -12.23
CA ALA A 148 9.71 -3.39 -11.81
C ALA A 148 11.18 -3.01 -11.47
N GLY A 149 11.75 -2.08 -12.24
CA GLY A 149 13.11 -1.57 -12.05
C GLY A 149 13.31 -0.79 -10.74
N GLU A 150 12.24 -0.34 -10.08
CA GLU A 150 12.30 0.49 -8.87
C GLU A 150 11.94 -0.30 -7.60
N LEU A 151 11.53 -1.58 -7.73
CA LEU A 151 11.15 -2.42 -6.59
C LEU A 151 12.27 -2.63 -5.56
N PHE A 152 13.54 -2.48 -5.96
CA PHE A 152 14.67 -2.56 -5.04
C PHE A 152 14.60 -1.53 -3.92
N ARG A 153 13.99 -0.36 -4.16
CA ARG A 153 13.82 0.70 -3.15
C ARG A 153 12.94 0.24 -2.00
N TYR A 154 12.04 -0.71 -2.27
CA TYR A 154 11.09 -1.22 -1.28
C TYR A 154 11.59 -2.47 -0.55
N ARG A 155 12.67 -3.10 -1.02
CA ARG A 155 13.15 -4.39 -0.52
C ARG A 155 13.29 -4.44 1.00
N ALA A 156 13.99 -3.45 1.58
CA ALA A 156 14.33 -3.46 3.00
C ALA A 156 13.09 -3.52 3.91
N MET A 157 11.99 -2.85 3.56
CA MET A 157 10.78 -2.86 4.39
C MET A 157 10.08 -4.23 4.35
N PHE A 158 10.09 -4.90 3.20
CA PHE A 158 9.48 -6.21 3.06
C PHE A 158 10.33 -7.29 3.72
N GLU A 159 11.66 -7.21 3.61
CA GLU A 159 12.58 -8.09 4.34
C GLU A 159 12.41 -7.94 5.86
N ALA A 160 12.26 -6.70 6.35
CA ALA A 160 11.98 -6.44 7.76
C ALA A 160 10.60 -7.01 8.19
N ALA A 161 9.58 -6.89 7.34
CA ALA A 161 8.24 -7.38 7.64
C ALA A 161 8.14 -8.92 7.64
N LEU A 162 8.96 -9.59 6.84
CA LEU A 162 8.99 -11.05 6.72
C LEU A 162 9.94 -11.71 7.73
N SER A 163 10.78 -10.92 8.41
CA SER A 163 11.70 -11.46 9.41
C SER A 163 10.95 -11.96 10.64
N PRO A 164 11.34 -13.12 11.21
CA PRO A 164 10.69 -13.63 12.42
C PRO A 164 10.76 -12.60 13.56
N GLN A 165 9.60 -12.23 14.11
CA GLN A 165 9.55 -11.33 15.26
C GLN A 165 10.15 -12.04 16.49
N PRO A 166 11.16 -11.46 17.17
CA PRO A 166 11.72 -12.04 18.38
C PRO A 166 10.67 -12.05 19.50
N GLY A 167 10.07 -13.22 19.75
CA GLY A 167 9.00 -13.40 20.74
C GLY A 167 7.78 -14.20 20.25
N GLY A 168 7.69 -14.48 18.95
CA GLY A 168 6.66 -15.37 18.39
C GLY A 168 6.86 -16.80 18.86
N THR A 169 6.23 -17.17 19.97
CA THR A 169 6.22 -18.55 20.46
C THR A 169 5.41 -19.42 19.49
N ASN A 170 6.12 -20.11 18.59
CA ASN A 170 5.63 -21.30 17.90
C ASN A 170 5.50 -22.47 18.90
N ALA A 171 4.64 -22.32 19.91
CA ALA A 171 4.27 -23.41 20.80
C ALA A 171 2.91 -23.97 20.34
N PRO A 172 2.85 -25.18 19.77
CA PRO A 172 1.58 -25.83 19.50
C PRO A 172 0.90 -26.14 20.84
N ARG A 173 -0.19 -25.43 21.16
CA ARG A 173 -1.08 -25.83 22.25
C ARG A 173 -1.99 -26.96 21.78
N HIS A 174 -1.41 -28.15 21.62
CA HIS A 174 -2.16 -29.39 21.70
C HIS A 174 -1.59 -30.24 22.83
N ALA A 175 -2.17 -30.07 24.00
CA ALA A 175 -2.22 -31.12 25.00
C ALA A 175 -3.70 -31.45 25.22
N THR A 176 -4.22 -32.34 24.39
CA THR A 176 -5.28 -33.25 24.82
C THR A 176 -4.64 -34.23 25.80
N ARG A 177 -5.14 -34.27 27.04
CA ARG A 177 -5.10 -35.47 27.87
C ARG A 177 -6.39 -35.56 28.66
N ASP A 178 -7.04 -36.69 28.39
CA ASP A 178 -8.04 -37.45 29.16
C ASP A 178 -8.05 -37.22 30.67
#